data_AF-A0A9E0T9K4-F1
#
_entry.id   AF-A0A9E0T9K4-F1
#
_cell.length_a   1.000
_cell.length_b   1.000
_cell.length_c   1.000
_cell.angle_alpha   90.00
_cell.angle_beta   90.00
_cell.angle_gamma   90.00
#
_symmetry.space_group_name_H-M   'P 1'
#
loop_
_entity.id
_entity.type
_entity.pdbx_description
1 polymer ?
#
loop_
_entity_poly.entity_id
_entity_poly.type
_entity_poly.pdbx_seq_one_letter_code
_entity_poly.pdbx_strand_id
1 'polypeptide(L)'
;MRTRAGAWPVAFRLDDSSAMAQGMALSGFAQVDIVARVSRLGSPSAQPGDIEGRLERVAPGSSGLRLVLDQVVGRPEGVRQGPGATAAGRR
;
A
#
# COMPACT_ATOMS: atom_id res chain seq x y z
N MET A 1 0.68 -12.03 5.65
CA MET A 1 -0.69 -12.45 6.04
C MET A 1 -1.56 -12.62 4.81
N ARG A 2 -2.48 -13.60 4.77
CA ARG A 2 -3.47 -13.79 3.70
C ARG A 2 -4.85 -14.08 4.31
N THR A 3 -5.91 -13.47 3.79
CA THR A 3 -7.30 -13.70 4.23
C THR A 3 -8.28 -13.63 3.05
N ARG A 4 -9.54 -14.00 3.27
CA ARG A 4 -10.62 -13.90 2.27
C ARG A 4 -11.18 -12.47 2.24
N ALA A 5 -11.46 -11.96 1.03
CA ALA A 5 -12.01 -10.62 0.84
C ALA A 5 -13.36 -10.39 1.54
N GLY A 6 -14.19 -11.44 1.68
CA GLY A 6 -15.48 -11.36 2.37
C GLY A 6 -15.40 -11.09 3.88
N ALA A 7 -14.21 -11.14 4.48
CA ALA A 7 -13.99 -10.87 5.90
C ALA A 7 -13.75 -9.38 6.22
N TRP A 8 -14.00 -8.47 5.28
CA TRP A 8 -13.81 -7.04 5.49
C TRP A 8 -14.79 -6.46 6.52
N PRO A 9 -14.37 -5.52 7.40
CA PRO A 9 -13.01 -5.03 7.64
C PRO A 9 -12.12 -6.02 8.41
N VAL A 10 -10.83 -6.05 8.04
CA VAL A 10 -9.86 -7.01 8.57
C VAL A 10 -8.89 -6.34 9.54
N ALA A 11 -8.73 -6.90 10.73
CA ALA A 11 -7.63 -6.55 11.63
C ALA A 11 -6.35 -7.29 11.18
N PHE A 12 -5.23 -6.58 11.13
CA PHE A 12 -3.94 -7.16 10.76
C PHE A 12 -2.88 -6.87 11.83
N ARG A 13 -1.91 -7.77 11.95
CA ARG A 13 -0.69 -7.58 12.75
C ARG A 13 0.49 -8.04 11.90
N LEU A 14 1.49 -7.18 11.78
CA LEU A 14 2.79 -7.49 11.19
C LEU A 14 3.81 -7.49 12.32
N ASP A 15 4.50 -8.62 12.49
CA ASP A 15 5.60 -8.82 13.43
C ASP A 15 6.77 -9.48 12.71
N ASP A 16 7.90 -9.68 13.38
CA ASP A 16 9.12 -10.21 12.76
C ASP A 16 8.95 -11.59 12.13
N SER A 17 7.95 -12.37 12.55
CA SER A 17 7.62 -13.66 11.91
C SER A 17 7.01 -13.50 10.51
N SER A 18 6.57 -12.27 10.18
CA SER A 18 6.08 -11.90 8.86
C SER A 18 7.20 -11.52 7.88
N ALA A 19 8.45 -11.51 8.33
CA ALA A 19 9.60 -11.26 7.47
C ALA A 19 9.75 -12.39 6.42
N MET A 20 9.81 -12.01 5.13
CA MET A 20 9.94 -12.94 4.01
C MET A 20 11.36 -13.50 3.86
N ALA A 21 12.37 -12.76 4.34
CA ALA A 21 13.77 -13.15 4.27
C ALA A 21 14.35 -13.30 5.68
N GLN A 22 15.11 -14.38 5.89
CA GLN A 22 15.83 -14.59 7.15
C GLN A 22 16.81 -13.43 7.37
N GLY A 23 16.78 -12.84 8.57
CA GLY A 23 17.60 -11.68 8.93
C GLY A 23 17.04 -10.31 8.52
N MET A 24 15.93 -10.25 7.80
CA MET A 24 15.23 -9.00 7.43
C MET A 24 13.99 -8.80 8.31
N ALA A 25 14.19 -8.87 9.63
CA ALA A 25 13.13 -8.64 10.61
C ALA A 25 12.55 -7.23 10.46
N LEU A 26 11.23 -7.08 10.58
CA LEU A 26 10.59 -5.77 10.48
C LEU A 26 11.09 -4.80 11.55
N SER A 27 11.42 -5.30 12.74
CA SER A 27 12.02 -4.54 13.84
C SER A 27 13.42 -4.00 13.56
N GLY A 28 14.12 -4.56 12.57
CA GLY A 28 15.45 -4.09 12.16
C GLY A 28 15.43 -2.82 11.29
N PHE A 29 14.26 -2.41 10.79
CA PHE A 29 14.10 -1.22 9.95
C PHE A 29 13.55 -0.06 10.74
N ALA A 30 14.06 1.15 10.50
CA ALA A 30 13.54 2.36 11.14
C ALA A 30 12.09 2.67 10.71
N GLN A 31 11.78 2.38 9.44
CA GLN A 31 10.48 2.61 8.82
C GLN A 31 10.21 1.52 7.79
N VAL A 32 8.95 1.14 7.65
CA VAL A 32 8.48 0.15 6.67
C VAL A 32 7.30 0.69 5.88
N ASP A 33 7.22 0.29 4.62
CA ASP A 33 6.05 0.54 3.79
C ASP A 33 5.11 -0.68 3.84
N ILE A 34 3.85 -0.43 4.13
CA ILE A 34 2.81 -1.45 4.23
C ILE A 34 1.92 -1.35 3.01
N VAL A 35 1.86 -2.43 2.23
CA VAL A 35 0.98 -2.56 1.08
C VAL A 35 0.01 -3.71 1.32
N ALA A 36 -1.29 -3.46 1.15
CA ALA A 36 -2.31 -4.50 1.18
C ALA A 36 -3.06 -4.52 -0.14
N ARG A 37 -3.33 -5.74 -0.63
CA ARG A 37 -3.99 -5.96 -1.92
C ARG A 37 -5.10 -7.00 -1.83
N VAL A 38 -6.22 -6.71 -2.48
CA VAL A 38 -7.30 -7.65 -2.78
C VAL A 38 -7.12 -8.11 -4.21
N SER A 39 -6.67 -9.36 -4.38
CA SER A 39 -6.55 -9.99 -5.69
C SER A 39 -7.61 -11.07 -5.88
N ARG A 40 -8.27 -11.07 -7.05
CA ARG A 40 -9.21 -12.13 -7.45
C ARG A 40 -8.53 -13.49 -7.63
N LEU A 41 -7.25 -13.48 -8.04
CA LEU A 41 -6.48 -14.69 -8.32
C LEU A 41 -5.68 -15.16 -7.11
N GLY A 42 -5.69 -14.41 -6.01
CA GLY A 42 -4.95 -14.75 -4.79
C GLY A 42 -3.43 -14.67 -4.94
N SER A 43 -2.95 -13.98 -5.97
CA SER A 43 -1.51 -13.78 -6.22
C SER A 43 -0.98 -12.61 -5.38
N PRO A 44 0.21 -12.73 -4.78
CA PRO A 44 0.87 -11.62 -4.09
C PRO A 44 1.45 -10.57 -5.05
N SER A 45 1.73 -10.94 -6.30
CA SER A 45 2.23 -10.01 -7.32
C SER A 45 1.10 -9.11 -7.84
N ALA A 46 1.44 -7.87 -8.21
CA ALA A 46 0.45 -6.89 -8.66
C ALA A 46 -0.15 -7.34 -10.00
N GLN A 47 -1.47 -7.42 -10.08
CA GLN A 47 -2.17 -7.73 -11.33
C GLN A 47 -3.16 -6.63 -11.68
N PRO A 48 -3.31 -6.28 -12.97
CA PRO A 48 -4.33 -5.36 -13.41
C PRO A 48 -5.73 -5.75 -12.90
N GLY A 49 -6.43 -4.79 -12.30
CA GLY A 49 -7.76 -4.99 -11.71
C GLY A 49 -7.78 -5.38 -10.23
N ASP A 50 -6.63 -5.61 -9.60
CA ASP A 50 -6.54 -5.75 -8.15
C ASP A 50 -6.81 -4.40 -7.46
N ILE A 51 -7.33 -4.43 -6.23
CA ILE A 51 -7.49 -3.22 -5.41
C ILE A 51 -6.41 -3.19 -4.34
N GLU A 52 -5.70 -2.07 -4.22
CA GLU A 52 -4.58 -1.87 -3.31
C GLU A 52 -4.74 -0.61 -2.48
N GLY A 53 -4.08 -0.62 -1.31
CA GLY A 53 -3.85 0.52 -0.45
C GLY A 53 -2.44 0.46 0.10
N ARG A 54 -1.86 1.63 0.39
CA ARG A 54 -0.53 1.75 0.98
C ARG A 54 -0.51 2.66 2.21
N LEU A 55 0.38 2.33 3.13
CA LEU A 55 0.87 3.24 4.17
C LEU A 55 2.38 3.29 4.04
N GLU A 56 2.93 4.48 3.88
CA GLU A 56 4.36 4.68 3.76
C GLU A 56 4.96 5.09 5.10
N ARG A 57 6.24 4.77 5.30
CA ARG A 57 7.04 5.28 6.42
C ARG A 57 6.44 4.96 7.80
N VAL A 58 5.91 3.76 7.97
CA VAL A 58 5.36 3.30 9.25
C VAL A 58 6.48 2.82 10.16
N ALA A 59 6.57 3.34 11.37
CA ALA A 59 7.52 2.85 12.36
C ALA A 59 7.06 1.50 12.95
N PRO A 60 7.95 0.50 13.11
CA PRO A 60 7.63 -0.73 13.83
C PRO A 60 7.09 -0.44 15.24
N GLY A 61 6.10 -1.21 15.68
CA GLY A 61 5.40 -0.98 16.95
C GLY A 61 4.24 0.02 16.88
N SER A 62 4.00 0.65 15.73
CA SER A 62 2.81 1.49 15.50
C SER A 62 1.51 0.66 15.61
N SER A 63 0.48 1.22 16.24
CA SER A 63 -0.83 0.60 16.41
C SER A 63 -1.96 1.56 16.02
N GLY A 64 -3.17 1.03 15.80
CA GLY A 64 -4.33 1.85 15.40
C GLY A 64 -4.26 2.39 13.97
N LEU A 65 -3.39 1.82 13.12
CA LEU A 65 -3.24 2.23 11.72
C LEU A 65 -4.50 1.91 10.92
N ARG A 66 -4.95 2.88 10.10
CA ARG A 66 -6.03 2.70 9.15
C ARG A 66 -5.46 2.65 7.73
N LEU A 67 -5.57 1.48 7.11
CA LEU A 67 -5.18 1.26 5.72
C LEU A 67 -6.45 1.15 4.87
N VAL A 68 -6.62 2.05 3.90
CA VAL A 68 -7.75 2.07 2.97
C VAL A 68 -7.25 1.59 1.61
N LEU A 69 -7.97 0.64 1.01
CA LEU A 69 -7.68 0.10 -0.31
C LEU A 69 -8.61 0.80 -1.31
N ASP A 70 -8.07 1.76 -2.05
CA ASP A 70 -8.82 2.63 -2.98
C ASP A 70 -8.19 2.73 -4.37
N GLN A 71 -7.01 2.15 -4.58
CA GLN A 71 -6.31 2.17 -5.86
C GLN A 71 -6.55 0.89 -6.64
N VAL A 72 -6.87 1.00 -7.94
CA VAL A 72 -6.99 -0.16 -8.84
C VAL A 72 -5.68 -0.32 -9.61
N VAL A 73 -4.99 -1.43 -9.38
CA VAL A 73 -3.73 -1.77 -10.04
C VAL A 73 -3.96 -1.85 -11.56
N GLY A 74 -3.04 -1.29 -12.35
CA GLY A 74 -3.10 -1.33 -13.82
C GLY A 74 -4.14 -0.38 -14.44
N ARG A 75 -4.96 0.31 -13.64
CA ARG A 75 -5.55 1.57 -14.09
C ARG A 75 -4.43 2.61 -13.96
N PRO A 76 -4.03 3.33 -15.02
CA PRO A 76 -3.16 4.48 -14.83
C PRO A 76 -3.88 5.40 -13.86
N GLU A 77 -3.27 5.70 -12.71
CA GLU A 77 -3.77 6.78 -11.85
C GLU A 77 -3.97 7.97 -12.78
N GLY A 78 -5.20 8.46 -12.85
CA GLY A 78 -5.51 9.64 -13.63
C GLY A 78 -4.60 10.73 -13.11
N VAL A 79 -3.59 11.05 -13.91
CA VAL A 79 -2.67 12.15 -13.71
C VAL A 79 -3.52 13.41 -13.49
N ARG A 80 -3.79 13.73 -12.23
CA ARG A 80 -4.16 15.08 -11.83
C ARG A 80 -2.87 15.88 -11.80
N GLN A 81 -2.27 16.07 -12.98
CA GLN A 81 -1.43 17.24 -13.20
C GLN A 81 -2.37 18.42 -12.94
N GLY A 82 -2.09 19.18 -11.87
CA GLY A 82 -2.76 20.44 -11.62
C GLY A 82 -2.70 21.32 -12.87
N PRO A 83 -3.66 22.25 -13.05
CA PRO A 83 -3.67 23.12 -14.21
C PRO A 83 -2.31 23.83 -14.30
N GLY A 84 -1.60 23.55 -15.38
CA GLY A 84 -0.35 24.23 -15.71
C GLY A 84 -0.59 25.73 -15.60
N ALA A 85 0.19 26.37 -14.74
CA ALA A 85 0.14 27.80 -14.54
C ALA A 85 0.30 28.51 -15.89
N THR A 86 -0.81 29.05 -16.39
CA THR A 86 -0.78 30.13 -17.37
C THR A 86 -0.52 31.43 -16.61
N ALA A 87 0.67 31.99 -16.79
CA ALA A 87 0.96 33.42 -16.67
C ALA A 87 2.26 33.67 -17.46
N ALA A 88 2.21 34.05 -18.73
CA ALA A 88 2.04 35.43 -19.19
C ALA A 88 3.03 36.41 -18.56
N GLY A 89 4.00 36.91 -19.35
CA GLY A 89 4.58 38.23 -19.08
C GLY A 89 6.01 38.50 -19.52
N ARG A 90 6.12 39.17 -20.69
CA ARG A 90 7.01 40.31 -20.98
C ARG A 90 8.54 40.08 -20.97
N ARG A 91 9.19 40.19 -22.12
CA ARG A 91 9.76 41.43 -22.69
C ARG A 91 10.30 41.18 -24.09
#